data_AF-A0A8K0RFT6-F1
#
_entry.id   AF-A0A8K0RFT6-F1
#
_cell.length_a   1.000
_cell.length_b   1.000
_cell.length_c   1.000
_cell.angle_alpha   90.00
_cell.angle_beta   90.00
_cell.angle_gamma   90.00
#
_symmetry.space_group_name_H-M   'P 1'
#
loop_
_entity.id
_entity.type
_entity.pdbx_description
1 polymer ?
#
loop_
_entity_poly.entity_id
_entity_poly.type
_entity_poly.pdbx_seq_one_letter_code
_entity_poly.pdbx_strand_id
1 'polypeptide(L)'
;MDEATGWRERLRCESDTDTAAIVDDFHNWGYTIYRTTYGPSTDQRWQQLLEKLQTQAYAATLKVCKTTADNPAVQQVWSLFRLDARSDPALEGLSMEQLRLRYRNGDGGVPIKPALRQQRVFLWADEEVLSDANASLVKCVEADYEAADHIPRNTLQRQRYFGWMPMKTAEIVALWKELEYESLEGVAPATIGGSHLVIWESEAY
;
A
#
# COMPACT_ATOMS: atom_id res chain seq x y z
N MET A 1 -1.87 26.26 5.71
CA MET A 1 -0.73 25.33 5.73
C MET A 1 -0.64 24.72 4.35
N ASP A 2 0.53 24.69 3.71
CA ASP A 2 0.66 24.01 2.42
C ASP A 2 0.51 22.48 2.59
N GLU A 3 0.16 21.79 1.50
CA GLU A 3 -0.14 20.34 1.53
C GLU A 3 1.05 19.51 2.03
N ALA A 4 2.27 19.89 1.67
CA ALA A 4 3.49 19.19 2.08
C ALA A 4 3.72 19.29 3.59
N THR A 5 3.55 20.49 4.15
CA THR A 5 3.66 20.75 5.59
C THR A 5 2.54 20.03 6.35
N GLY A 6 1.31 20.08 5.83
CA GLY A 6 0.18 19.36 6.43
C GLY A 6 0.39 17.85 6.47
N TRP A 7 0.88 17.27 5.38
CA TRP A 7 1.23 15.85 5.35
C TRP A 7 2.38 15.53 6.31
N ARG A 8 3.43 16.35 6.34
CA ARG A 8 4.53 16.18 7.29
C ARG A 8 4.04 16.16 8.74
N GLU A 9 3.18 17.08 9.15
CA GLU A 9 2.67 17.11 10.53
C GLU A 9 1.85 15.86 10.86
N ARG A 10 1.12 15.29 9.91
CA ARG A 10 0.41 14.01 10.11
C ARG A 10 1.33 12.80 10.29
N LEU A 11 2.55 12.88 9.77
CA LEU A 11 3.57 11.83 9.95
C LEU A 11 4.32 11.98 11.28
N ARG A 12 4.10 13.04 12.05
CA ARG A 12 4.78 13.26 13.33
C ARG A 12 4.29 12.25 14.38
N CYS A 13 5.20 11.62 15.11
CA CYS A 13 4.87 10.81 16.27
C CYS A 13 4.36 11.71 17.41
N GLU A 14 3.25 11.36 18.04
CA GLU A 14 2.89 11.93 19.34
C GLU A 14 3.79 11.27 20.41
N SER A 15 4.73 12.02 20.96
CA SER A 15 5.60 11.55 22.04
C SER A 15 4.91 11.73 23.40
N ASP A 16 4.61 10.64 24.10
CA ASP A 16 3.98 10.66 25.43
C ASP A 16 4.97 10.89 26.59
N THR A 17 6.20 11.35 26.34
CA THR A 17 7.24 11.46 27.38
C THR A 17 7.88 12.85 27.46
N ASP A 18 7.65 13.48 28.61
CA ASP A 18 8.40 14.58 29.22
C ASP A 18 9.86 14.14 29.49
N THR A 19 10.70 14.01 28.47
CA THR A 19 12.16 13.98 28.67
C THR A 19 12.93 14.42 27.42
N ALA A 20 13.33 15.69 27.45
CA ALA A 20 14.48 16.31 26.80
C ALA A 20 15.32 15.47 25.81
N ALA A 21 14.82 15.35 24.57
CA ALA A 21 15.52 15.67 23.33
C ALA A 21 14.44 15.70 22.24
N ILE A 22 14.11 16.86 21.70
CA ILE A 22 13.19 16.97 20.56
C ILE A 22 13.94 16.46 19.33
N VAL A 23 14.07 15.14 19.20
CA VAL A 23 14.18 14.53 17.89
C VAL A 23 12.75 14.52 17.38
N ASP A 24 12.46 15.27 16.32
CA ASP A 24 11.17 15.14 15.65
C ASP A 24 11.09 13.70 15.12
N ASP A 25 10.51 12.80 15.92
CA ASP A 25 10.28 11.42 15.52
C ASP A 25 9.11 11.43 14.52
N PHE A 26 9.40 11.04 13.28
CA PHE A 26 8.39 10.88 12.24
C PHE A 26 8.17 9.39 11.95
N HIS A 27 6.93 9.01 11.67
CA HIS A 27 6.58 7.73 11.13
C HIS A 27 7.03 7.63 9.66
N ASN A 28 7.64 6.51 9.30
CA ASN A 28 7.80 6.14 7.90
C ASN A 28 6.41 5.88 7.29
N TRP A 29 6.26 6.17 6.00
CA TRP A 29 5.05 5.88 5.23
C TRP A 29 5.38 5.03 4.01
N GLY A 30 4.36 4.41 3.43
CA GLY A 30 4.51 3.48 2.31
C GLY A 30 4.10 2.07 2.70
N TYR A 31 4.45 1.10 1.86
CA TYR A 31 3.84 -0.23 1.91
C TYR A 31 4.88 -1.33 2.02
N THR A 32 4.52 -2.41 2.69
CA THR A 32 5.17 -3.70 2.49
C THR A 32 4.64 -4.31 1.20
N ILE A 33 5.52 -4.87 0.37
CA ILE A 33 5.16 -5.56 -0.87
C ILE A 33 5.71 -6.98 -0.86
N TYR A 34 4.85 -7.97 -1.09
CA TYR A 34 5.22 -9.38 -1.16
C TYR A 34 5.28 -9.87 -2.60
N ARG A 35 6.33 -10.63 -2.90
CA ARG A 35 6.47 -11.41 -4.12
C ARG A 35 6.21 -12.89 -3.85
N THR A 36 5.39 -13.54 -4.67
CA THR A 36 5.09 -14.98 -4.52
C THR A 36 5.44 -15.84 -5.74
N THR A 37 5.95 -15.24 -6.82
CA THR A 37 6.31 -15.96 -8.05
C THR A 37 7.76 -15.70 -8.42
N TYR A 38 8.54 -16.77 -8.56
CA TYR A 38 9.99 -16.73 -8.75
C TYR A 38 10.42 -17.29 -10.11
N GLY A 39 11.60 -16.88 -10.58
CA GLY A 39 12.15 -17.32 -11.86
C GLY A 39 12.84 -16.19 -12.63
N PRO A 40 13.72 -16.49 -13.60
CA PRO A 40 14.57 -15.48 -14.21
C PRO A 40 13.83 -14.31 -14.86
N SER A 41 12.71 -14.60 -15.54
CA SER A 41 11.86 -13.58 -16.15
C SER A 41 11.12 -12.74 -15.11
N THR A 42 10.60 -13.38 -14.06
CA THR A 42 9.85 -12.69 -13.00
C THR A 42 10.77 -11.94 -12.04
N ASP A 43 12.05 -12.33 -11.91
CA ASP A 43 13.07 -11.64 -11.12
C ASP A 43 13.35 -10.25 -11.70
N GLN A 44 13.53 -10.18 -13.02
CA GLN A 44 13.70 -8.91 -13.71
C GLN A 44 12.44 -8.04 -13.60
N ARG A 45 11.25 -8.65 -13.74
CA ARG A 45 9.97 -7.94 -13.63
C ARG A 45 9.72 -7.40 -12.24
N TRP A 46 10.11 -8.14 -11.21
CA TRP A 46 10.04 -7.71 -9.83
C TRP A 46 10.88 -6.45 -9.59
N GLN A 47 12.13 -6.42 -10.07
CA GLN A 47 12.97 -5.21 -9.95
C GLN A 47 12.35 -4.02 -10.69
N GLN A 48 11.85 -4.23 -11.92
CA GLN A 48 11.17 -3.20 -12.69
C GLN A 48 9.93 -2.65 -11.97
N LEU A 49 9.17 -3.51 -11.29
CA LEU A 49 8.01 -3.11 -10.51
C LEU A 49 8.40 -2.24 -9.32
N LEU A 50 9.43 -2.62 -8.56
CA LEU A 50 9.91 -1.84 -7.43
C LEU A 50 10.43 -0.46 -7.86
N GLU A 51 11.25 -0.41 -8.91
CA GLU A 51 11.77 0.84 -9.48
C GLU A 51 10.64 1.76 -9.96
N LYS A 52 9.63 1.17 -10.61
CA LYS A 52 8.48 1.91 -11.11
C LYS A 52 7.61 2.45 -9.99
N LEU A 53 7.31 1.65 -8.98
CA LEU A 53 6.58 2.08 -7.77
C LEU A 53 7.31 3.23 -7.08
N GLN A 54 8.63 3.13 -6.90
CA GLN A 54 9.44 4.18 -6.30
C GLN A 54 9.38 5.48 -7.12
N THR A 55 9.58 5.38 -8.44
CA THR A 55 9.58 6.54 -9.35
C THR A 55 8.22 7.22 -9.39
N GLN A 56 7.15 6.44 -9.49
CA GLN A 56 5.79 6.95 -9.52
C GLN A 56 5.35 7.50 -8.16
N ALA A 57 5.74 6.88 -7.05
CA ALA A 57 5.48 7.41 -5.73
C ALA A 57 6.11 8.80 -5.56
N TYR A 58 7.34 9.00 -6.02
CA TYR A 58 7.99 10.31 -5.98
C TYR A 58 7.23 11.35 -6.81
N ALA A 59 6.91 11.02 -8.07
CA ALA A 59 6.17 11.92 -8.95
C ALA A 59 4.78 12.27 -8.40
N ALA A 60 4.06 11.27 -7.86
CA ALA A 60 2.75 11.46 -7.27
C ALA A 60 2.83 12.29 -5.97
N THR A 61 3.88 12.13 -5.16
CA THR A 61 4.13 12.96 -3.96
C THR A 61 4.23 14.43 -4.34
N LEU A 62 4.98 14.77 -5.40
CA LEU A 62 5.07 16.15 -5.89
C LEU A 62 3.72 16.69 -6.38
N LYS A 63 2.97 15.89 -7.15
CA LYS A 63 1.64 16.25 -7.66
C LYS A 63 0.66 16.54 -6.52
N VAL A 64 0.57 15.62 -5.56
CA VAL A 64 -0.34 15.68 -4.41
C VAL A 64 -0.01 16.86 -3.49
N CYS A 65 1.28 17.09 -3.23
CA CYS A 65 1.75 18.24 -2.46
C CYS A 65 1.63 19.56 -3.24
N LYS A 66 1.24 19.52 -4.52
CA LYS A 66 1.12 20.68 -5.43
C LYS A 66 2.38 21.55 -5.39
N THR A 67 3.54 20.91 -5.43
CA THR A 67 4.83 21.57 -5.20
C THR A 67 5.94 20.99 -6.10
N THR A 68 7.12 21.60 -6.05
CA THR A 68 8.30 21.17 -6.81
C THR A 68 9.29 20.43 -5.90
N ALA A 69 10.26 19.77 -6.52
CA ALA A 69 11.31 19.02 -5.82
C ALA A 69 12.18 19.86 -4.88
N ASP A 70 12.16 21.20 -5.02
CA ASP A 70 12.97 22.12 -4.21
C ASP A 70 12.33 22.44 -2.85
N ASN A 71 11.07 22.04 -2.62
CA ASN A 71 10.40 22.31 -1.36
C ASN A 71 10.96 21.40 -0.24
N PRO A 72 11.55 21.95 0.84
CA PRO A 72 12.13 21.14 1.91
C PRO A 72 11.10 20.25 2.61
N ALA A 73 9.84 20.68 2.70
CA ALA A 73 8.77 19.87 3.30
C ALA A 73 8.48 18.62 2.46
N VAL A 74 8.47 18.72 1.12
CA VAL A 74 8.23 17.55 0.26
C VAL A 74 9.42 16.60 0.25
N GLN A 75 10.65 17.13 0.32
CA GLN A 75 11.86 16.32 0.46
C GLN A 75 11.85 15.53 1.77
N GLN A 76 11.38 16.15 2.86
CA GLN A 76 11.24 15.48 4.15
C GLN A 76 10.13 14.43 4.14
N VAL A 77 8.96 14.72 3.54
CA VAL A 77 7.91 13.69 3.34
C VAL A 77 8.49 12.53 2.55
N TRP A 78 9.16 12.79 1.42
CA TRP A 78 9.74 11.74 0.60
C TRP A 78 10.84 10.94 1.31
N SER A 79 11.65 11.57 2.17
CA SER A 79 12.70 10.87 2.91
C SER A 79 12.16 9.83 3.91
N LEU A 80 10.87 9.93 4.26
CA LEU A 80 10.14 8.98 5.10
C LEU A 80 9.47 7.86 4.30
N PHE A 81 9.47 7.93 2.96
CA PHE A 81 8.86 6.88 2.13
C PHE A 81 9.67 5.59 2.19
N ARG A 82 8.99 4.47 2.41
CA ARG A 82 9.57 3.13 2.46
C ARG A 82 8.69 2.18 1.64
N LEU A 83 9.33 1.48 0.70
CA LEU A 83 8.77 0.31 0.04
C LEU A 83 9.49 -0.92 0.61
N ASP A 84 8.84 -1.59 1.54
CA ASP A 84 9.40 -2.75 2.25
C ASP A 84 9.21 -4.02 1.41
N ALA A 85 10.19 -4.29 0.54
CA ALA A 85 10.14 -5.36 -0.45
C ALA A 85 10.50 -6.72 0.15
N ARG A 86 9.54 -7.66 0.13
CA ARG A 86 9.67 -9.03 0.66
C ARG A 86 9.69 -10.04 -0.48
N SER A 87 10.85 -10.67 -0.67
CA SER A 87 11.13 -11.60 -1.77
C SER A 87 11.87 -12.86 -1.28
N ASP A 88 11.59 -13.28 -0.05
CA ASP A 88 12.11 -14.53 0.52
C ASP A 88 11.55 -15.74 -0.27
N PRO A 89 12.38 -16.70 -0.71
CA PRO A 89 11.91 -17.92 -1.39
C PRO A 89 10.80 -18.68 -0.65
N ALA A 90 10.72 -18.58 0.68
CA ALA A 90 9.64 -19.17 1.47
C ALA A 90 8.25 -18.55 1.20
N LEU A 91 8.18 -17.48 0.41
CA LEU A 91 6.93 -16.86 -0.05
C LEU A 91 6.42 -17.47 -1.36
N GLU A 92 7.19 -18.33 -2.02
CA GLU A 92 6.79 -18.93 -3.30
C GLU A 92 5.47 -19.68 -3.19
N GLY A 93 4.53 -19.35 -4.07
CA GLY A 93 3.23 -20.00 -4.17
C GLY A 93 2.27 -19.76 -3.00
N LEU A 94 2.62 -18.88 -2.04
CA LEU A 94 1.70 -18.56 -0.94
C LEU A 94 0.41 -17.93 -1.44
N SER A 95 -0.71 -18.36 -0.86
CA SER A 95 -2.02 -17.75 -1.10
C SER A 95 -2.15 -16.41 -0.39
N MET A 96 -3.12 -15.59 -0.83
CA MET A 96 -3.43 -14.32 -0.20
C MET A 96 -3.77 -14.47 1.29
N GLU A 97 -4.49 -15.53 1.69
CA GLU A 97 -4.83 -15.79 3.08
C GLU A 97 -3.58 -16.09 3.93
N GLN A 98 -2.62 -16.84 3.37
CA GLN A 98 -1.34 -17.10 4.03
C GLN A 98 -0.50 -15.83 4.18
N LEU A 99 -0.53 -14.95 3.18
CA LEU A 99 0.13 -13.63 3.25
C LEU A 99 -0.51 -12.72 4.30
N ARG A 100 -1.84 -12.68 4.40
CA ARG A 100 -2.55 -11.93 5.47
C ARG A 100 -2.14 -12.41 6.86
N LEU A 101 -2.10 -13.73 7.06
CA LEU A 101 -1.66 -14.30 8.34
C LEU A 101 -0.21 -13.90 8.66
N ARG A 102 0.69 -14.03 7.68
CA ARG A 102 2.09 -13.66 7.80
C ARG A 102 2.28 -12.18 8.15
N TYR A 103 1.54 -11.30 7.48
CA TYR A 103 1.56 -9.87 7.74
C TYR A 103 1.13 -9.55 9.17
N ARG A 104 0.01 -10.14 9.63
CA ARG A 104 -0.53 -9.94 10.98
C ARG A 104 0.41 -10.47 12.07
N ASN A 105 1.08 -11.60 11.82
CA ASN A 105 2.02 -12.20 12.77
C ASN A 105 3.39 -11.49 12.78
N GLY A 106 3.70 -10.70 11.74
CA GLY A 106 5.02 -10.09 11.58
C GLY A 106 6.12 -11.08 11.16
N ASP A 107 5.76 -12.23 10.58
CA ASP A 107 6.75 -13.24 10.21
C ASP A 107 7.59 -12.78 9.01
N GLY A 108 8.91 -12.73 9.20
CA GLY A 108 9.85 -12.13 8.24
C GLY A 108 10.31 -10.73 8.65
N GLY A 109 9.82 -10.18 9.76
CA GLY A 109 10.18 -8.87 10.31
C GLY A 109 8.95 -7.98 10.42
N VAL A 110 8.91 -7.15 11.47
CA VAL A 110 7.77 -6.24 11.72
C VAL A 110 7.56 -5.38 10.47
N PRO A 111 6.37 -5.41 9.83
CA PRO A 111 6.03 -4.49 8.76
C PRO A 111 6.25 -3.05 9.20
N ILE A 112 6.30 -2.10 8.25
CA ILE A 112 6.36 -0.67 8.57
C ILE A 112 5.24 -0.39 9.60
N LYS A 113 5.65 -0.07 10.85
CA LYS A 113 4.91 -0.14 12.14
C LYS A 113 3.37 -0.13 12.02
N PRO A 114 2.59 -0.87 12.84
CA PRO A 114 1.12 -0.97 12.71
C PRO A 114 0.31 0.22 13.32
N ALA A 115 0.86 1.44 13.37
CA ALA A 115 0.20 2.54 14.09
C ALA A 115 -0.92 3.22 13.28
N LEU A 116 -0.85 3.18 11.95
CA LEU A 116 -1.77 3.88 11.05
C LEU A 116 -2.72 2.90 10.33
N ARG A 117 -3.95 3.34 10.01
CA ARG A 117 -4.94 2.52 9.27
C ARG A 117 -4.42 2.05 7.91
N GLN A 118 -3.63 2.90 7.25
CA GLN A 118 -2.95 2.67 5.99
C GLN A 118 -1.98 1.49 6.05
N GLN A 119 -1.42 1.22 7.24
CA GLN A 119 -0.49 0.12 7.49
C GLN A 119 -1.22 -1.20 7.80
N ARG A 120 -2.53 -1.27 7.50
CA ARG A 120 -3.28 -2.53 7.41
C ARG A 120 -3.40 -3.03 5.97
N VAL A 121 -2.85 -2.29 5.01
CA VAL A 121 -2.83 -2.67 3.60
C VAL A 121 -1.40 -3.01 3.19
N PHE A 122 -1.24 -4.12 2.49
CA PHE A 122 0.02 -4.50 1.86
C PHE A 122 -0.17 -4.68 0.35
N LEU A 123 0.94 -4.64 -0.37
CA LEU A 123 0.97 -4.88 -1.81
C LEU A 123 1.37 -6.32 -2.10
N TRP A 124 0.79 -6.91 -3.14
CA TRP A 124 1.06 -8.27 -3.57
C TRP A 124 1.37 -8.30 -5.07
N ALA A 125 2.50 -8.92 -5.40
CA ALA A 125 2.94 -9.21 -6.75
C ALA A 125 3.00 -10.73 -6.95
N ASP A 126 1.90 -11.26 -7.51
CA ASP A 126 1.80 -12.65 -7.96
C ASP A 126 2.16 -12.78 -9.44
N GLU A 127 1.90 -13.97 -10.00
CA GLU A 127 2.20 -14.26 -11.40
C GLU A 127 1.49 -13.30 -12.37
N GLU A 128 0.24 -12.95 -12.08
CA GLU A 128 -0.54 -12.01 -12.89
C GLU A 128 0.13 -10.62 -12.92
N VAL A 129 0.50 -10.11 -11.75
CA VAL A 129 1.17 -8.80 -11.63
C VAL A 129 2.55 -8.82 -12.31
N LEU A 130 3.34 -9.88 -12.12
CA LEU A 130 4.69 -9.97 -12.70
C LEU A 130 4.69 -10.31 -14.20
N SER A 131 3.56 -10.78 -14.73
CA SER A 131 3.35 -10.96 -16.16
C SER A 131 3.05 -9.66 -16.89
N ASP A 132 2.70 -8.58 -16.18
CA ASP A 132 2.51 -7.27 -16.78
C ASP A 132 3.85 -6.72 -17.30
N ALA A 133 3.95 -6.63 -18.63
CA ALA A 133 5.14 -6.14 -19.30
C ALA A 133 5.51 -4.70 -18.94
N ASN A 134 4.53 -3.92 -18.48
CA ASN A 134 4.72 -2.52 -18.10
C ASN A 134 4.91 -2.32 -16.60
N ALA A 135 4.78 -3.35 -15.77
CA ALA A 135 4.75 -3.22 -14.29
C ALA A 135 3.82 -2.08 -13.83
N SER A 136 2.68 -1.97 -14.49
CA SER A 136 1.69 -0.91 -14.31
C SER A 136 0.65 -1.25 -13.25
N LEU A 137 0.57 -2.51 -12.84
CA LEU A 137 -0.41 -3.01 -11.89
C LEU A 137 0.24 -3.58 -10.64
N VAL A 138 -0.48 -3.50 -9.53
CA VAL A 138 -0.17 -4.16 -8.27
C VAL A 138 -1.48 -4.50 -7.54
N LYS A 139 -1.51 -5.56 -6.74
CA LYS A 139 -2.68 -5.90 -5.92
C LYS A 139 -2.51 -5.27 -4.54
N CYS A 140 -3.50 -4.52 -4.09
CA CYS A 140 -3.59 -3.99 -2.74
C CYS A 140 -4.45 -4.94 -1.90
N VAL A 141 -3.97 -5.38 -0.75
CA VAL A 141 -4.62 -6.39 0.08
C VAL A 141 -4.79 -5.86 1.49
N GLU A 142 -6.01 -5.94 2.00
CA GLU A 142 -6.32 -5.66 3.41
C GLU A 142 -5.92 -6.87 4.27
N ALA A 143 -5.10 -6.61 5.28
CA ALA A 143 -4.47 -7.64 6.10
C ALA A 143 -5.42 -8.26 7.12
N ASP A 144 -6.35 -7.46 7.64
CA ASP A 144 -7.33 -7.82 8.66
C ASP A 144 -8.70 -8.21 8.08
N TYR A 145 -8.80 -8.35 6.75
CA TYR A 145 -10.03 -8.83 6.11
C TYR A 145 -10.41 -10.24 6.58
N GLU A 146 -11.64 -10.38 7.08
CA GLU A 146 -12.25 -11.66 7.45
C GLU A 146 -13.52 -11.90 6.63
N ALA A 147 -13.51 -12.94 5.79
CA ALA A 147 -14.64 -13.21 4.88
C ALA A 147 -15.99 -13.38 5.60
N ALA A 148 -15.98 -13.83 6.86
CA ALA A 148 -17.17 -14.01 7.68
C ALA A 148 -17.91 -12.69 7.94
N ASP A 149 -17.19 -11.57 8.02
CA ASP A 149 -17.76 -10.25 8.32
C ASP A 149 -18.45 -9.63 7.10
N HIS A 150 -18.14 -10.09 5.89
CA HIS A 150 -18.67 -9.56 4.64
C HIS A 150 -19.73 -10.48 4.00
N ILE A 151 -20.25 -11.47 4.74
CA ILE A 151 -21.37 -12.30 4.28
C ILE A 151 -22.66 -11.45 4.27
N PRO A 152 -23.30 -11.24 3.10
CA PRO A 152 -24.50 -10.42 3.03
C PRO A 152 -25.63 -11.02 3.87
N ARG A 153 -26.26 -10.20 4.73
CA ARG A 153 -27.44 -10.62 5.52
C ARG A 153 -28.63 -11.04 4.64
N ASN A 154 -28.68 -10.55 3.40
CA ASN A 154 -29.69 -10.92 2.41
C ASN A 154 -29.03 -11.75 1.32
N THR A 155 -29.44 -13.02 1.18
CA THR A 155 -28.90 -13.98 0.20
C THR A 155 -29.13 -13.58 -1.26
N LEU A 156 -30.00 -12.59 -1.52
CA LEU A 156 -30.18 -11.99 -2.85
C LEU A 156 -29.10 -10.96 -3.19
N GLN A 157 -28.37 -10.44 -2.19
CA GLN A 157 -27.25 -9.54 -2.41
C GLN A 157 -25.97 -10.36 -2.58
N ARG A 158 -25.23 -10.09 -3.66
CA ARG A 158 -23.90 -10.66 -3.86
C ARG A 158 -22.88 -9.89 -3.03
N GLN A 159 -21.93 -10.59 -2.44
CA GLN A 159 -20.77 -9.98 -1.82
C GLN A 159 -20.01 -9.12 -2.83
N ARG A 160 -19.69 -7.89 -2.43
CA ARG A 160 -19.14 -6.84 -3.31
C ARG A 160 -17.67 -6.53 -3.04
N TYR A 161 -17.09 -7.09 -1.98
CA TYR A 161 -15.74 -6.83 -1.55
C TYR A 161 -15.10 -8.09 -0.98
N PHE A 162 -13.84 -8.32 -1.34
CA PHE A 162 -13.10 -9.55 -1.01
C PHE A 162 -11.75 -9.26 -0.32
N GLY A 163 -11.59 -8.06 0.23
CA GLY A 163 -10.40 -7.68 1.00
C GLY A 163 -9.17 -7.36 0.16
N TRP A 164 -9.32 -7.11 -1.14
CA TRP A 164 -8.22 -6.70 -2.01
C TRP A 164 -8.76 -5.94 -3.22
N MET A 165 -7.89 -5.24 -3.95
CA MET A 165 -8.21 -4.63 -5.25
C MET A 165 -6.95 -4.50 -6.12
N PRO A 166 -7.04 -4.61 -7.46
CA PRO A 166 -5.95 -4.23 -8.35
C PRO A 166 -5.87 -2.70 -8.46
N MET A 167 -4.66 -2.17 -8.49
CA MET A 167 -4.38 -0.73 -8.54
C MET A 167 -3.27 -0.44 -9.56
N LYS A 168 -3.35 0.72 -10.22
CA LYS A 168 -2.20 1.23 -11.00
C LYS A 168 -1.05 1.65 -10.08
N THR A 169 0.17 1.31 -10.44
CA THR A 169 1.38 1.68 -9.67
C THR A 169 1.53 3.20 -9.47
N ALA A 170 0.94 4.01 -10.36
CA ALA A 170 0.90 5.47 -10.26
C ALA A 170 0.07 6.01 -9.08
N GLU A 171 -0.87 5.21 -8.58
CA GLU A 171 -1.86 5.63 -7.59
C GLU A 171 -1.43 5.35 -6.15
N ILE A 172 -0.21 4.83 -5.94
CA ILE A 172 0.31 4.42 -4.63
C ILE A 172 0.22 5.52 -3.55
N VAL A 173 0.48 6.77 -3.91
CA VAL A 173 0.37 7.91 -2.98
C VAL A 173 -1.09 8.32 -2.76
N ALA A 174 -1.91 8.28 -3.81
CA ALA A 174 -3.32 8.59 -3.69
C ALA A 174 -4.00 7.60 -2.74
N LEU A 175 -3.73 6.30 -2.90
CA LEU A 175 -4.24 5.28 -2.00
C LEU A 175 -3.81 5.54 -0.55
N TRP A 176 -2.55 5.91 -0.33
CA TRP A 176 -2.06 6.20 1.03
C TRP A 176 -2.87 7.33 1.68
N LYS A 177 -3.20 8.38 0.93
CA LYS A 177 -4.02 9.49 1.43
C LYS A 177 -5.49 9.11 1.62
N GLU A 178 -6.09 8.33 0.73
CA GLU A 178 -7.48 7.89 0.88
C GLU A 178 -7.64 7.01 2.14
N LEU A 179 -6.67 6.12 2.39
CA LEU A 179 -6.66 5.26 3.58
C LEU A 179 -6.45 6.02 4.90
N GLU A 180 -6.10 7.33 4.88
CA GLU A 180 -6.17 8.18 6.08
C GLU A 180 -7.61 8.35 6.57
N TYR A 181 -8.58 8.31 5.66
CA TYR A 181 -9.98 8.68 5.91
C TYR A 181 -10.94 7.49 5.76
N GLU A 182 -10.69 6.62 4.79
CA GLU A 182 -11.56 5.50 4.42
C GLU A 182 -10.89 4.14 4.60
N SER A 183 -11.67 3.07 4.73
CA SER A 183 -11.15 1.69 4.67
C SER A 183 -10.89 1.25 3.22
N LEU A 184 -10.13 0.16 3.04
CA LEU A 184 -9.91 -0.37 1.69
C LEU A 184 -11.24 -0.80 1.04
N GLU A 185 -12.22 -1.28 1.81
CA GLU A 185 -13.58 -1.56 1.33
C GLU A 185 -14.29 -0.33 0.77
N GLY A 186 -14.18 0.83 1.45
CA GLY A 186 -14.83 2.06 1.02
C GLY A 186 -14.23 2.64 -0.28
N VAL A 187 -12.93 2.40 -0.49
CA VAL A 187 -12.18 2.88 -1.66
C VAL A 187 -12.26 1.89 -2.84
N ALA A 188 -12.43 0.61 -2.56
CA ALA A 188 -12.37 -0.44 -3.58
C ALA A 188 -13.55 -0.38 -4.56
N PRO A 189 -13.30 -0.58 -5.87
CA PRO A 189 -14.38 -0.70 -6.83
C PRO A 189 -15.16 -2.00 -6.58
N ALA A 190 -16.47 -1.95 -6.84
CA ALA A 190 -17.34 -3.11 -6.60
C ALA A 190 -16.86 -4.37 -7.35
N THR A 191 -16.70 -5.46 -6.61
CA THR A 191 -16.33 -6.77 -7.18
C THR A 191 -17.56 -7.44 -7.80
N ILE A 192 -17.41 -8.01 -9.01
CA ILE A 192 -18.47 -8.81 -9.65
C ILE A 192 -18.00 -10.26 -9.73
N GLY A 193 -18.64 -11.14 -8.96
CA GLY A 193 -18.37 -12.59 -8.99
C GLY A 193 -17.00 -12.99 -8.41
N GLY A 194 -16.45 -12.21 -7.47
CA GLY A 194 -15.14 -12.48 -6.87
C GLY A 194 -13.95 -11.91 -7.64
N SER A 195 -14.19 -11.36 -8.84
CA SER A 195 -13.17 -10.69 -9.65
C SER A 195 -13.39 -9.18 -9.70
N HIS A 196 -12.33 -8.40 -9.50
CA HIS A 196 -12.35 -6.97 -9.76
C HIS A 196 -12.25 -6.77 -11.28
N LEU A 197 -13.34 -6.26 -11.88
CA LEU A 197 -13.38 -5.94 -13.31
C LEU A 197 -12.80 -4.55 -13.61
N VAL A 198 -12.47 -3.78 -12.58
CA VAL A 198 -12.02 -2.39 -12.67
C VAL A 198 -10.72 -2.25 -11.89
N ILE A 199 -9.68 -1.77 -12.57
CA ILE A 199 -8.42 -1.35 -11.94
C ILE A 199 -8.69 -0.05 -11.20
N TRP A 200 -8.32 0.01 -9.93
CA TRP A 200 -8.56 1.21 -9.12
C TRP A 200 -7.66 2.37 -9.54
N GLU A 201 -8.28 3.54 -9.64
CA GLU A 201 -7.69 4.85 -9.92
C GLU A 201 -8.38 5.87 -8.99
N SER A 202 -7.62 6.77 -8.38
CA SER A 202 -8.22 7.80 -7.53
C SER A 202 -9.00 8.79 -8.39
N GLU A 203 -10.24 9.11 -7.98
CA GLU A 203 -11.03 10.16 -8.60
C GLU A 203 -10.60 11.58 -8.16
N ALA A 204 -9.68 11.68 -7.19
CA ALA A 204 -9.49 12.88 -6.39
C ALA A 204 -8.40 13.87 -6.87
N TYR A 205 -7.65 13.61 -7.97
CA TYR A 205 -6.53 14.50 -8.37
C TYR A 205 -6.19 14.59 -9.85
#